data_AF-A0A133PU21-F1
#
_entry.id   AF-A0A133PU21-F1
#
_cell.length_a   1.000
_cell.length_b   1.000
_cell.length_c   1.000
_cell.angle_alpha   90.00
_cell.angle_beta   90.00
_cell.angle_gamma   90.00
#
_symmetry.space_group_name_H-M   'P 1'
#
loop_
_entity.id
_entity.type
_entity.pdbx_description
1 polymer ?
#
loop_
_entity_poly.entity_id
_entity_poly.type
_entity_poly.pdbx_seq_one_letter_code
_entity_poly.pdbx_strand_id
1 'polypeptide(L)'
;EEIDYVIPHVSSMFFYEKLNDEIAARNIALTKEKWFTNLTSVGNIGSAAIYVGLEELIRTKGIKQGDKILLLVPESGRFSYGTVLLSA
;
A
#
# COMPACT_ATOMS: atom_id res chain seq x y z
N GLU A 1 1.81 5.13 -15.23
CA GLU A 1 2.98 6.00 -15.00
C GLU A 1 2.75 7.09 -13.95
N GLU A 2 1.52 7.36 -13.50
CA GLU A 2 1.27 8.49 -12.59
C GLU A 2 1.42 8.21 -11.08
N ILE A 3 1.60 6.97 -10.62
CA ILE A 3 1.66 6.66 -9.18
C ILE A 3 3.10 6.51 -8.75
N ASP A 4 3.51 7.27 -7.73
CA ASP A 4 4.87 7.27 -7.18
C ASP A 4 5.01 6.27 -6.03
N TYR A 5 4.00 6.21 -5.16
CA TYR A 5 3.99 5.31 -4.00
C TYR A 5 2.69 4.51 -3.90
N VAL A 6 2.80 3.26 -3.46
CA VAL A 6 1.67 2.39 -3.15
C VAL A 6 1.82 1.90 -1.71
N ILE A 7 0.76 2.00 -0.92
CA ILE A 7 0.70 1.39 0.42
C ILE A 7 -0.34 0.26 0.38
N PRO A 8 0.08 -0.99 0.12
CA PRO A 8 -0.80 -2.13 0.22
C PRO A 8 -0.88 -2.60 1.67
N HIS A 9 -2.04 -2.39 2.30
CA HIS A 9 -2.32 -3.07 3.54
C HIS A 9 -2.49 -4.56 3.27
N VAL A 10 -1.54 -5.35 3.73
CA VAL A 10 -1.65 -6.81 3.83
C VAL A 10 -1.53 -7.21 5.29
N SER A 11 -2.33 -8.19 5.71
CA SER A 11 -2.34 -8.68 7.10
C SER A 11 -1.19 -9.63 7.42
N SER A 12 -0.48 -10.12 6.39
CA SER A 12 0.63 -11.06 6.49
C SER A 12 1.55 -10.95 5.27
N MET A 13 2.85 -11.14 5.48
CA MET A 13 3.83 -11.25 4.39
C MET A 13 3.56 -12.42 3.45
N PHE A 14 2.80 -13.43 3.88
CA PHE A 14 2.30 -14.49 3.00
C PHE A 14 1.49 -13.95 1.81
N PHE A 15 0.69 -12.90 2.02
CA PHE A 15 -0.13 -12.29 0.97
C PHE A 15 0.62 -11.24 0.17
N TYR A 16 1.76 -10.75 0.67
CA TYR A 16 2.53 -9.69 0.02
C TYR A 16 2.99 -10.09 -1.38
N GLU A 17 3.64 -11.25 -1.52
CA GLU A 17 4.06 -11.76 -2.82
C GLU A 17 2.86 -12.16 -3.69
N LYS A 18 1.85 -12.82 -3.12
CA LYS A 18 0.65 -13.21 -3.86
C LYS A 18 -0.07 -12.02 -4.50
N LEU A 19 -0.22 -10.93 -3.75
CA LEU A 19 -0.84 -9.71 -4.28
C LEU A 19 -0.01 -9.12 -5.41
N ASN A 20 1.32 -9.09 -5.27
CA ASN A 20 2.22 -8.62 -6.32
C ASN A 20 2.12 -9.48 -7.58
N ASP A 21 2.13 -10.80 -7.45
CA ASP A 21 2.02 -11.74 -8.56
C ASP A 21 0.69 -11.56 -9.31
N GLU A 22 -0.43 -11.40 -8.58
CA GLU A 22 -1.75 -11.17 -9.17
C GLU A 22 -1.83 -9.81 -9.90
N ILE A 23 -1.21 -8.75 -9.36
CA ILE A 23 -1.12 -7.44 -10.02
C ILE A 23 -0.27 -7.52 -11.29
N ALA A 24 0.86 -8.20 -11.22
CA ALA A 24 1.76 -8.40 -12.36
C ALA A 24 1.09 -9.23 -13.48
N ALA A 25 0.41 -10.33 -13.12
CA ALA A 25 -0.30 -11.18 -14.07
C ALA A 25 -1.41 -10.44 -14.84
N ARG A 26 -1.98 -9.37 -14.25
CA ARG A 26 -2.99 -8.50 -14.88
C ARG A 26 -2.39 -7.32 -15.64
N ASN A 27 -1.05 -7.23 -15.74
CA ASN A 27 -0.33 -6.12 -16.36
C ASN A 27 -0.71 -4.74 -15.77
N ILE A 28 -0.99 -4.70 -14.47
CA ILE A 28 -1.29 -3.45 -13.76
C ILE A 28 0.03 -2.83 -13.31
N ALA A 29 0.27 -1.56 -13.67
CA ALA A 29 1.51 -0.83 -13.40
C ALA A 29 1.67 -0.36 -11.94
N LEU A 30 1.34 -1.22 -10.97
CA LEU A 30 1.53 -1.05 -9.52
C LEU A 30 2.65 -1.98 -9.05
N THR A 31 3.80 -1.89 -9.71
CA THR A 31 4.97 -2.73 -9.45
C THR A 31 5.45 -2.61 -8.00
N LYS A 32 5.97 -3.72 -7.47
CA LYS A 32 6.49 -3.84 -6.09
C LYS A 32 7.52 -2.78 -5.71
N GLU A 33 8.26 -2.26 -6.68
CA GLU A 33 9.27 -1.21 -6.48
C GLU A 33 8.69 0.09 -5.93
N LYS A 34 7.38 0.33 -6.14
CA LYS A 34 6.65 1.49 -5.63
C LYS A 34 6.03 1.25 -4.26
N TRP A 35 6.12 0.02 -3.74
CA TRP A 35 5.41 -0.37 -2.54
C TRP A 35 6.14 0.07 -1.29
N PHE A 36 5.36 0.53 -0.32
CA PHE A 36 5.80 0.81 1.02
C PHE A 36 4.96 0.00 2.01
N THR A 37 5.62 -0.69 2.93
CA THR A 37 4.98 -1.39 4.04
C THR A 37 5.89 -1.38 5.26
N ASN A 38 5.29 -1.21 6.43
CA ASN A 38 5.94 -1.35 7.73
C ASN A 38 5.36 -2.53 8.53
N LEU A 39 4.68 -3.46 7.86
CA LEU A 39 4.05 -4.62 8.50
C LEU A 39 5.02 -5.42 9.38
N THR A 40 6.28 -5.57 8.97
CA THR A 40 7.27 -6.38 9.71
C THR A 40 7.83 -5.69 10.95
N SER A 41 7.76 -4.35 11.03
CA SER A 41 8.23 -3.56 12.17
C SER A 41 7.10 -3.17 13.12
N VAL A 42 5.91 -2.88 12.59
CA VAL A 42 4.74 -2.42 13.36
C VAL A 42 3.77 -3.57 13.69
N GLY A 43 3.69 -4.57 12.82
CA GLY A 43 2.71 -5.65 12.91
C GLY A 43 1.37 -5.32 12.24
N ASN A 44 0.49 -6.32 12.21
CA ASN A 44 -0.86 -6.17 11.68
C ASN A 44 -1.80 -5.58 12.75
N ILE A 45 -2.13 -4.30 12.61
CA ILE A 45 -3.05 -3.57 13.50
C ILE A 45 -4.39 -3.25 12.82
N GLY A 46 -4.77 -4.03 11.80
CA GLY A 46 -6.05 -3.92 11.11
C GLY A 46 -6.29 -2.53 10.51
N SER A 47 -7.43 -1.92 10.82
CA SER A 47 -7.84 -0.63 10.24
C SER A 47 -6.87 0.51 10.50
N ALA A 48 -6.08 0.46 11.58
CA ALA A 48 -5.08 1.46 11.89
C ALA A 48 -3.83 1.38 11.00
N ALA A 49 -3.59 0.24 10.35
CA ALA A 49 -2.34 -0.03 9.63
C ALA A 49 -2.11 0.94 8.47
N ILE A 50 -3.16 1.35 7.76
CA ILE A 50 -3.02 2.26 6.63
C ILE A 50 -2.58 3.66 7.06
N TYR A 51 -3.06 4.13 8.23
CA TYR A 51 -2.69 5.43 8.78
C TYR A 51 -1.24 5.44 9.26
N VAL A 52 -0.82 4.40 9.97
CA VAL A 52 0.56 4.26 10.47
C VAL A 52 1.54 4.09 9.31
N GLY A 53 1.19 3.30 8.29
CA GLY A 53 1.98 3.18 7.06
C GLY A 53 2.12 4.51 6.31
N LEU A 54 1.03 5.29 6.21
CA LEU A 54 1.06 6.59 5.56
C LEU A 54 1.90 7.62 6.31
N GLU A 55 1.78 7.69 7.64
CA GLU A 55 2.63 8.56 8.47
C GLU A 55 4.12 8.24 8.25
N GLU A 56 4.48 6.96 8.29
CA GLU A 56 5.88 6.56 8.17
C GLU A 56 6.41 6.83 6.75
N LEU A 57 5.60 6.60 5.72
CA LEU A 57 5.95 6.95 4.34
C LEU A 57 6.26 8.45 4.23
N ILE A 58 5.36 9.30 4.72
CA ILE A 58 5.50 10.77 4.65
C ILE A 58 6.78 11.22 5.37
N ARG A 59 7.01 10.70 6.57
CA ARG A 59 8.16 11.07 7.40
C ARG A 59 9.50 10.57 6.85
N THR A 60 9.52 9.43 6.15
CA THR A 60 10.77 8.75 5.75
C THR A 60 11.14 8.89 4.28
N LYS A 61 10.19 9.13 3.38
CA LYS A 61 10.44 9.20 1.93
C LYS A 61 10.59 10.61 1.36
N GLY A 62 10.31 11.64 2.16
CA GLY A 62 10.49 13.04 1.73
C GLY A 62 9.57 13.37 0.55
N ILE A 63 8.26 13.18 0.76
CA ILE A 63 7.21 13.39 -0.25
C ILE A 63 7.29 14.80 -0.83
N LYS A 64 7.22 14.90 -2.15
CA LYS A 64 7.28 16.15 -2.91
C LYS A 64 5.90 16.55 -3.39
N GLN A 65 5.71 17.84 -3.61
CA GLN A 65 4.48 18.37 -4.20
C GLN A 65 4.22 17.69 -5.56
N GLY A 66 2.99 17.22 -5.77
CA GLY A 66 2.60 16.49 -6.96
C GLY A 66 2.84 14.98 -6.92
N ASP A 67 3.54 14.44 -5.91
CA ASP A 67 3.65 12.99 -5.72
C ASP A 67 2.26 12.39 -5.48
N LYS A 68 1.99 11.26 -6.15
CA LYS A 68 0.74 10.51 -6.05
C LYS A 68 0.92 9.24 -5.22
N ILE A 69 0.11 9.11 -4.17
CA ILE A 69 0.16 7.99 -3.23
C ILE A 69 -1.16 7.19 -3.32
N LEU A 70 -1.07 5.91 -3.70
CA LEU A 70 -2.20 5.01 -3.77
C LEU A 70 -2.27 4.12 -2.52
N LEU A 71 -3.37 4.19 -1.79
CA LEU A 71 -3.66 3.36 -0.62
C LEU A 71 -4.57 2.20 -1.04
N LEU A 72 -4.20 0.98 -0.66
CA LEU A 72 -4.99 -0.22 -0.91
C LEU A 72 -5.34 -0.89 0.42
N VAL A 73 -6.63 -0.93 0.77
CA VAL A 73 -7.13 -1.38 2.08
C VAL A 73 -8.15 -2.52 1.91
N PRO A 74 -7.71 -3.79 1.96
CA PRO A 74 -8.61 -4.93 1.95
C PRO A 74 -9.27 -5.15 3.30
N GLU A 75 -10.45 -5.77 3.28
CA GLU A 75 -11.19 -6.22 4.46
C GLU A 75 -11.72 -7.64 4.16
N SER A 76 -11.29 -8.63 4.94
CA SER A 76 -11.57 -10.05 4.65
C SER A 76 -12.85 -10.58 5.29
N GLY A 77 -13.46 -9.88 6.23
CA GLY A 77 -14.71 -10.26 6.90
C GLY A 77 -15.89 -10.33 5.95
N ARG A 78 -15.91 -9.49 4.89
CA ARG A 78 -16.88 -9.64 3.80
C ARG A 78 -16.35 -9.21 2.43
N PHE A 79 -15.05 -9.39 2.18
CA PHE A 79 -14.41 -9.11 0.90
C PHE A 79 -14.63 -7.68 0.38
N SER A 80 -14.48 -6.70 1.27
CA SER A 80 -14.49 -5.29 0.86
C SER A 80 -13.09 -4.82 0.51
N TYR A 81 -13.00 -3.83 -0.39
CA TYR A 81 -11.72 -3.25 -0.79
C TYR A 81 -11.86 -1.74 -0.94
N GLY A 82 -11.17 -0.99 -0.08
CA GLY A 82 -11.06 0.45 -0.15
C GLY A 82 -9.82 0.87 -0.93
N THR A 83 -9.95 1.86 -1.80
CA THR A 83 -8.83 2.48 -2.50
C THR A 83 -8.90 4.00 -2.36
N VAL A 84 -7.77 4.64 -2.10
CA VAL A 84 -7.68 6.11 -2.00
C VAL A 84 -6.45 6.58 -2.76
N LEU A 85 -6.63 7.55 -3.66
CA LEU A 85 -5.51 8.23 -4.33
C LEU A 85 -5.35 9.61 -3.71
N LEU A 86 -4.16 9.88 -3.19
CA LEU A 86 -3.76 11.17 -2.62
C LEU A 86 -2.77 11.87 -3.54
N SER A 87 -2.77 13.20 -3.53
CA SER A 87 -1.75 14.05 -4.16
C SER A 87 -1.25 15.04 -3.12
N ALA A 88 0.08 15.19 -3.02
CA ALA A 88 0.73 16.17 -2.15
C ALA A 88 0.67 17.59 -2.72
#